data_AF-A0A7C3CGK8-F1
#
_entry.id   AF-A0A7C3CGK8-F1
#
_cell.length_a   1.000
_cell.length_b   1.000
_cell.length_c   1.000
_cell.angle_alpha   90.00
_cell.angle_beta   90.00
_cell.angle_gamma   90.00
#
_symmetry.space_group_name_H-M   'P 1'
#
loop_
_entity.id
_entity.type
_entity.pdbx_description
1 polymer ?
#
loop_
_entity_poly.entity_id
_entity_poly.type
_entity_poly.pdbx_seq_one_letter_code
_entity_poly.pdbx_strand_id
1 'polypeptide(L)'
;MSLKAQKILKANISPIFEKVRDKVYATFPKETVRFLKKEVDRFENPLGYRLEEGLKGLVTELAGDLSWEKVDYFLDRIIRIEAVQSRQPSEALAFLYYLKSAVREVVGEEILEDFGPEALLEVEDRIDAMLLRAFNHYMAAREKLHELRIEEWKSRLYLLLKRAGYLYDLREGSLPPEAGNTEKTH
;
A
#
# COMPACT_ATOMS: atom_id res chain seq x y z
N MET A 1 -21.56 14.48 2.14
CA MET A 1 -22.27 13.22 1.83
C MET A 1 -23.56 13.19 2.58
N SER A 2 -24.64 13.22 1.82
CA SER A 2 -26.01 13.14 2.32
C SER A 2 -26.26 11.81 3.05
N LEU A 3 -27.09 11.88 4.11
CA LEU A 3 -27.61 10.69 4.81
C LEU A 3 -28.32 9.71 3.87
N LYS A 4 -28.80 10.22 2.73
CA LYS A 4 -29.54 9.49 1.71
C LYS A 4 -28.61 8.60 0.87
N ALA A 5 -27.53 9.16 0.30
CA ALA A 5 -26.50 8.38 -0.39
C ALA A 5 -25.83 7.36 0.56
N GLN A 6 -25.64 7.75 1.81
CA GLN A 6 -25.12 6.87 2.85
C GLN A 6 -26.00 5.63 3.08
N LYS A 7 -27.33 5.79 3.04
CA LYS A 7 -28.27 4.68 3.20
C LYS A 7 -28.17 3.68 2.05
N ILE A 8 -28.12 4.15 0.80
CA ILE A 8 -27.96 3.30 -0.38
C ILE A 8 -26.62 2.55 -0.31
N LEU A 9 -25.53 3.24 0.00
CA LEU A 9 -24.21 2.62 0.12
C LEU A 9 -24.21 1.55 1.22
N LYS A 10 -24.80 1.82 2.40
CA LYS A 10 -24.90 0.85 3.50
C LYS A 10 -25.68 -0.41 3.10
N ALA A 11 -26.76 -0.27 2.34
CA ALA A 11 -27.54 -1.41 1.85
C ALA A 11 -26.76 -2.27 0.83
N ASN A 12 -25.80 -1.67 0.13
CA ASN A 12 -25.08 -2.30 -0.98
C ASN A 12 -23.58 -2.54 -0.71
N ILE A 13 -23.13 -2.54 0.55
CA ILE A 13 -21.72 -2.78 0.92
C ILE A 13 -21.19 -4.08 0.31
N SER A 14 -21.94 -5.17 0.43
CA SER A 14 -21.50 -6.49 -0.05
C SER A 14 -21.38 -6.53 -1.58
N PRO A 15 -22.41 -6.14 -2.38
CA PRO A 15 -22.28 -6.01 -3.82
C PRO A 15 -21.12 -5.11 -4.28
N ILE A 16 -20.93 -3.95 -3.64
CA ILE A 16 -19.83 -3.01 -3.98
C ILE A 16 -18.48 -3.67 -3.69
N PHE A 17 -18.33 -4.31 -2.53
CA PHE A 17 -17.11 -5.02 -2.14
C PHE A 17 -16.75 -6.14 -3.12
N GLU A 18 -17.70 -7.01 -3.45
CA GLU A 18 -17.48 -8.10 -4.39
C GLU A 18 -17.02 -7.56 -5.75
N LYS A 19 -17.67 -6.48 -6.22
CA LYS A 19 -17.35 -5.84 -7.50
C LYS A 19 -15.96 -5.21 -7.52
N VAL A 20 -15.58 -4.45 -6.49
CA VAL A 20 -14.23 -3.85 -6.42
C VAL A 20 -13.17 -4.93 -6.26
N ARG A 21 -13.43 -5.97 -5.47
CA ARG A 21 -12.52 -7.12 -5.30
C ARG A 21 -12.26 -7.79 -6.64
N ASP A 22 -13.30 -8.06 -7.42
CA ASP A 22 -13.14 -8.71 -8.73
C ASP A 22 -12.38 -7.84 -9.73
N LYS A 23 -12.61 -6.52 -9.74
CA LYS A 23 -11.84 -5.57 -10.55
C LYS A 23 -10.37 -5.53 -10.14
N VAL A 24 -10.09 -5.51 -8.83
CA VAL A 24 -8.72 -5.54 -8.30
C VAL A 24 -8.05 -6.86 -8.65
N TYR A 25 -8.71 -8.00 -8.49
CA TYR A 25 -8.14 -9.29 -8.87
C TYR A 25 -7.85 -9.41 -10.36
N ALA A 26 -8.67 -8.79 -11.22
CA ALA A 26 -8.41 -8.78 -12.66
C ALA A 26 -7.10 -8.07 -13.06
N THR A 27 -6.47 -7.29 -12.17
CA THR A 27 -5.17 -6.65 -12.44
C THR A 27 -3.98 -7.52 -12.12
N PHE A 28 -4.19 -8.66 -11.44
CA PHE A 28 -3.12 -9.60 -11.12
C PHE A 28 -3.01 -10.70 -12.18
N PRO A 29 -1.81 -11.28 -12.39
CA PRO A 29 -1.65 -12.49 -13.19
C PRO A 29 -2.58 -13.60 -12.71
N LYS A 30 -3.09 -14.43 -13.64
CA LYS A 30 -4.08 -15.48 -13.34
C LYS A 30 -3.58 -16.45 -12.27
N GLU A 31 -2.29 -16.78 -12.26
CA GLU A 31 -1.67 -17.62 -11.24
C GLU A 31 -1.73 -16.99 -9.85
N THR A 32 -1.49 -15.67 -9.76
CA THR A 32 -1.58 -14.90 -8.52
C THR A 32 -3.02 -14.84 -8.01
N VAL A 33 -3.99 -14.61 -8.89
CA VAL A 33 -5.42 -14.62 -8.52
C VAL A 33 -5.84 -15.99 -8.00
N ARG A 34 -5.38 -17.08 -8.65
CA ARG A 34 -5.70 -18.44 -8.21
C ARG A 34 -5.18 -18.70 -6.80
N PHE A 35 -4.00 -18.21 -6.45
CA PHE A 35 -3.44 -18.29 -5.09
C PHE A 35 -4.25 -17.43 -4.11
N LEU A 36 -4.55 -16.18 -4.47
CA LEU A 36 -5.32 -15.25 -3.65
C LEU A 36 -6.74 -15.75 -3.34
N LYS A 37 -7.39 -16.47 -4.27
CA LYS A 37 -8.74 -17.01 -4.10
C LYS A 37 -8.80 -18.41 -3.45
N LYS A 38 -7.69 -19.15 -3.40
CA LYS A 38 -7.71 -20.57 -3.02
C LYS A 38 -7.85 -20.83 -1.53
N GLU A 39 -7.36 -19.91 -0.70
CA GLU A 39 -7.11 -20.17 0.71
C GLU A 39 -7.76 -19.11 1.58
N VAL A 40 -8.70 -19.57 2.41
CA VAL A 40 -9.51 -18.78 3.35
C VAL A 40 -8.77 -18.53 4.67
N ASP A 41 -7.72 -19.31 4.97
CA ASP A 41 -6.96 -19.17 6.21
C ASP A 41 -5.97 -18.00 6.13
N ARG A 42 -6.07 -17.09 7.10
CA ARG A 42 -5.19 -15.92 7.26
C ARG A 42 -3.71 -16.28 7.42
N PHE A 43 -3.40 -17.50 7.85
CA PHE A 43 -2.02 -17.97 8.02
C PHE A 43 -1.43 -18.55 6.73
N GLU A 44 -2.27 -19.16 5.89
CA GLU A 44 -1.87 -19.73 4.60
C GLU A 44 -1.81 -18.64 3.51
N ASN A 45 -2.74 -17.68 3.53
CA ASN A 45 -2.82 -16.58 2.57
C ASN A 45 -2.90 -15.19 3.24
N PRO A 46 -1.81 -14.74 3.90
CA PRO A 46 -1.78 -13.46 4.59
C PRO A 46 -1.86 -12.25 3.65
N LEU A 47 -1.69 -12.46 2.35
CA LEU A 47 -1.76 -11.43 1.31
C LEU A 47 -3.22 -11.18 0.88
N GLY A 48 -3.92 -12.26 0.52
CA GLY A 48 -5.34 -12.22 0.17
C GLY A 48 -6.18 -11.70 1.32
N TYR A 49 -5.93 -12.20 2.54
CA TYR A 49 -6.64 -11.72 3.73
C TYR A 49 -6.49 -10.21 3.96
N ARG A 50 -5.25 -9.68 3.88
CA ARG A 50 -5.01 -8.23 4.07
C ARG A 50 -5.67 -7.38 2.99
N LEU A 51 -5.65 -7.85 1.74
CA LEU A 51 -6.28 -7.15 0.64
C LEU A 51 -7.81 -7.15 0.79
N GLU A 52 -8.41 -8.29 1.10
CA GLU A 52 -9.87 -8.38 1.32
C GLU A 52 -10.32 -7.57 2.53
N GLU A 53 -9.63 -7.69 3.66
CA GLU A 53 -9.91 -6.91 4.88
C GLU A 53 -9.81 -5.41 4.59
N GLY A 54 -8.75 -4.98 3.90
CA GLY A 54 -8.55 -3.59 3.51
C GLY A 54 -9.67 -3.08 2.60
N LEU A 55 -9.99 -3.80 1.52
CA LEU A 55 -11.03 -3.39 0.58
C LEU A 55 -12.40 -3.34 1.26
N LYS A 56 -12.77 -4.37 2.02
CA LYS A 56 -14.04 -4.42 2.75
C LYS A 56 -14.13 -3.29 3.78
N GLY A 57 -13.04 -3.02 4.48
CA GLY A 57 -12.93 -1.92 5.42
C GLY A 57 -13.17 -0.57 4.77
N LEU A 58 -12.52 -0.30 3.63
CA LEU A 58 -12.71 0.95 2.88
C LEU A 58 -14.13 1.14 2.37
N VAL A 59 -14.76 0.08 1.84
CA VAL A 59 -16.16 0.13 1.39
C VAL A 59 -17.09 0.43 2.58
N THR A 60 -16.81 -0.17 3.72
CA THR A 60 -17.59 0.04 4.96
C THR A 60 -17.45 1.47 5.48
N GLU A 61 -16.23 2.01 5.51
CA GLU A 61 -15.97 3.39 5.94
C GLU A 61 -16.54 4.42 4.95
N LEU A 62 -16.51 4.12 3.64
CA LEU A 62 -17.11 4.95 2.60
C LEU A 62 -18.64 5.08 2.82
N ALA A 63 -19.30 3.94 3.06
CA ALA A 63 -20.73 3.87 3.34
C ALA A 63 -21.09 4.42 4.73
N GLY A 64 -20.13 4.54 5.64
CA GLY A 64 -20.33 4.90 7.03
C GLY A 64 -20.13 6.38 7.35
N ASP A 65 -20.06 6.65 8.65
CA ASP A 65 -19.53 7.90 9.17
C ASP A 65 -18.01 7.75 9.16
N LEU A 66 -17.40 8.48 8.24
CA LEU A 66 -16.03 8.24 7.83
C LEU A 66 -15.07 8.55 8.98
N SER A 67 -14.34 7.54 9.44
CA SER A 67 -13.22 7.70 10.37
C SER A 67 -11.91 7.67 9.61
N TRP A 68 -11.21 8.80 9.55
CA TRP A 68 -9.91 8.88 8.87
C TRP A 68 -8.86 7.93 9.47
N GLU A 69 -8.92 7.67 10.78
CA GLU A 69 -8.03 6.71 11.44
C GLU A 69 -8.24 5.28 10.91
N LYS A 70 -9.49 4.86 10.75
CA LYS A 70 -9.81 3.54 10.19
C LYS A 70 -9.49 3.46 8.71
N VAL A 71 -9.80 4.52 7.96
CA VAL A 71 -9.43 4.61 6.54
C VAL A 71 -7.92 4.45 6.38
N ASP A 72 -7.12 5.18 7.15
CA ASP A 72 -5.65 5.05 7.11
C ASP A 72 -5.18 3.64 7.44
N TYR A 73 -5.78 3.01 8.45
CA TYR A 73 -5.48 1.63 8.80
C TYR A 73 -5.72 0.65 7.64
N PHE A 74 -6.85 0.79 6.93
CA PHE A 74 -7.15 -0.08 5.78
C PHE A 74 -6.31 0.25 4.55
N LEU A 75 -6.02 1.54 4.31
CA LEU A 75 -5.12 1.98 3.24
C LEU A 75 -3.71 1.42 3.44
N ASP A 76 -3.12 1.55 4.63
CA ASP A 76 -1.77 1.06 4.94
C ASP A 76 -1.63 -0.44 4.67
N ARG A 77 -2.65 -1.24 4.99
CA ARG A 77 -2.65 -2.69 4.73
C ARG A 77 -2.56 -3.04 3.25
N ILE A 78 -3.31 -2.35 2.39
CA ILE A 78 -3.28 -2.56 0.93
C ILE A 78 -1.98 -2.00 0.36
N ILE A 79 -1.61 -0.78 0.76
CA ILE A 79 -0.52 -0.04 0.13
C ILE A 79 0.84 -0.62 0.48
N ARG A 80 1.05 -1.17 1.68
CA ARG A 80 2.30 -1.87 2.00
C ARG A 80 2.54 -3.07 1.08
N ILE A 81 1.48 -3.75 0.66
CA ILE A 81 1.59 -4.85 -0.31
C ILE A 81 2.09 -4.30 -1.65
N GLU A 82 1.44 -3.26 -2.15
CA GLU A 82 1.75 -2.66 -3.46
C GLU A 82 3.12 -1.95 -3.49
N ALA A 83 3.49 -1.26 -2.41
CA ALA A 83 4.74 -0.50 -2.31
C ALA A 83 5.98 -1.41 -2.33
N VAL A 84 5.89 -2.61 -1.74
CA VAL A 84 6.95 -3.62 -1.80
C VAL A 84 7.10 -4.19 -3.22
N GLN A 85 6.00 -4.29 -3.97
CA GLN A 85 5.99 -4.81 -5.34
C GLN A 85 6.58 -3.85 -6.39
N SER A 86 7.08 -2.68 -5.98
CA SER A 86 7.81 -1.73 -6.84
C SER A 86 7.04 -1.23 -8.07
N ARG A 87 5.70 -1.27 -8.02
CA ARG A 87 4.82 -0.73 -9.07
C ARG A 87 4.85 0.79 -9.12
N GLN A 88 4.37 1.36 -10.23
CA GLN A 88 4.18 2.81 -10.30
C GLN A 88 3.06 3.25 -9.33
N PRO A 89 3.08 4.48 -8.78
CA PRO A 89 2.02 4.96 -7.89
C PRO A 89 0.62 4.86 -8.53
N SER A 90 0.50 5.15 -9.83
CA SER A 90 -0.74 5.03 -10.60
C SER A 90 -1.31 3.62 -10.58
N GLU A 91 -0.46 2.59 -10.64
CA GLU A 91 -0.86 1.18 -10.60
C GLU A 91 -1.20 0.75 -9.17
N ALA A 92 -0.35 1.11 -8.21
CA ALA A 92 -0.51 0.77 -6.79
C ALA A 92 -1.79 1.35 -6.18
N LEU A 93 -2.24 2.51 -6.67
CA LEU A 93 -3.42 3.22 -6.16
C LEU A 93 -4.67 3.02 -7.02
N ALA A 94 -4.58 2.27 -8.12
CA ALA A 94 -5.68 2.05 -9.04
C ALA A 94 -6.91 1.39 -8.39
N PHE A 95 -6.75 0.69 -7.27
CA PHE A 95 -7.86 0.06 -6.54
C PHE A 95 -8.93 1.07 -6.08
N LEU A 96 -8.56 2.32 -5.79
CA LEU A 96 -9.52 3.37 -5.44
C LEU A 96 -10.30 3.86 -6.66
N TYR A 97 -9.67 3.87 -7.83
CA TYR A 97 -10.39 4.09 -9.08
C TYR A 97 -11.38 2.94 -9.36
N TYR A 98 -10.99 1.69 -9.10
CA TYR A 98 -11.91 0.55 -9.22
C TYR A 98 -13.05 0.60 -8.20
N LEU A 99 -12.82 1.14 -7.00
CA LEU A 99 -13.88 1.40 -6.02
C LEU A 99 -14.88 2.42 -6.57
N LYS A 100 -14.40 3.51 -7.16
CA LYS A 100 -15.23 4.54 -7.82
C LYS A 100 -16.09 3.93 -8.94
N SER A 101 -15.47 3.12 -9.79
CA SER A 101 -16.17 2.38 -10.84
C SER A 101 -17.18 1.36 -10.29
N ALA A 102 -16.86 0.65 -9.21
CA ALA A 102 -17.76 -0.31 -8.57
C ALA A 102 -19.00 0.38 -7.97
N VAL A 103 -18.83 1.52 -7.31
CA VAL A 103 -19.95 2.31 -6.79
C VAL A 103 -20.88 2.74 -7.92
N ARG A 104 -20.35 3.30 -9.01
CA ARG A 104 -21.15 3.70 -10.17
C ARG A 104 -21.96 2.54 -10.76
N GLU A 105 -21.32 1.38 -10.92
CA GLU A 105 -21.97 0.21 -11.54
C GLU A 105 -23.02 -0.45 -10.65
N VAL A 106 -22.89 -0.36 -9.31
CA VAL A 106 -23.80 -1.05 -8.39
C VAL A 106 -24.95 -0.16 -7.94
N VAL A 107 -24.67 1.11 -7.64
CA VAL A 107 -25.64 2.04 -7.05
C VAL A 107 -25.69 3.41 -7.75
N GLY A 108 -24.92 3.60 -8.82
CA GLY A 108 -24.81 4.91 -9.48
C GLY A 108 -26.14 5.37 -10.08
N GLU A 109 -26.84 4.49 -10.80
CA GLU A 109 -28.17 4.79 -11.35
C GLU A 109 -29.18 5.10 -10.25
N GLU A 110 -29.25 4.27 -9.20
CA GLU A 110 -30.14 4.48 -8.05
C GLU A 110 -29.90 5.83 -7.36
N ILE A 111 -28.63 6.19 -7.12
CA ILE A 111 -28.27 7.48 -6.51
C ILE A 111 -28.63 8.65 -7.43
N LEU A 112 -28.41 8.51 -8.74
CA LEU A 112 -28.71 9.55 -9.73
C LEU A 112 -30.22 9.80 -9.84
N GLU A 113 -31.02 8.74 -9.89
CA GLU A 113 -32.47 8.83 -10.00
C GLU A 113 -33.11 9.41 -8.72
N ASP A 114 -32.69 8.94 -7.54
CA ASP A 114 -33.32 9.34 -6.28
C ASP A 114 -32.82 10.69 -5.75
N PHE A 115 -31.54 11.01 -5.98
CA PHE A 115 -30.86 12.12 -5.30
C PHE A 115 -30.06 13.06 -6.21
N GLY A 116 -30.02 12.78 -7.51
CA GLY A 116 -29.35 13.63 -8.49
C GLY A 116 -27.82 13.46 -8.55
N PRO A 117 -27.17 14.12 -9.52
CA PRO A 117 -25.73 13.99 -9.77
C PRO A 117 -24.86 14.49 -8.61
N GLU A 118 -25.32 15.48 -7.85
CA GLU A 118 -24.58 16.01 -6.70
C GLU A 118 -24.35 14.95 -5.62
N ALA A 119 -25.33 14.08 -5.39
CA ALA A 119 -25.20 13.00 -4.40
C ALA A 119 -24.16 11.96 -4.81
N LEU A 120 -24.07 11.63 -6.11
CA LEU A 120 -23.04 10.74 -6.62
C LEU A 120 -21.65 11.40 -6.53
N LEU A 121 -21.55 12.68 -6.88
CA LEU A 121 -20.30 13.45 -6.75
C LEU A 121 -19.80 13.48 -5.30
N GLU A 122 -20.67 13.64 -4.30
CA GLU A 122 -20.23 13.59 -2.90
C GLU A 122 -19.58 12.25 -2.50
N VAL A 123 -20.04 11.14 -3.09
CA VAL A 123 -19.44 9.81 -2.85
C VAL A 123 -18.08 9.72 -3.55
N GLU A 124 -18.00 10.24 -4.78
CA GLU A 124 -16.76 10.31 -5.55
C GLU A 124 -15.70 11.16 -4.88
N ASP A 125 -16.07 12.35 -4.38
CA ASP A 125 -15.18 13.25 -3.65
C ASP A 125 -14.61 12.59 -2.39
N ARG A 126 -15.40 11.75 -1.71
CA ARG A 126 -14.90 10.96 -0.57
C ARG A 126 -13.85 9.94 -1.00
N ILE A 127 -14.07 9.24 -2.12
CA ILE A 127 -13.09 8.28 -2.66
C ILE A 127 -11.82 9.01 -3.10
N ASP A 128 -11.95 10.18 -3.74
CA ASP A 128 -10.82 10.99 -4.18
C ASP A 128 -10.03 11.52 -2.95
N ALA A 129 -10.71 11.86 -1.85
CA ALA A 129 -10.05 12.19 -0.60
C ALA A 129 -9.31 10.98 0.03
N MET A 130 -9.86 9.77 -0.06
CA MET A 130 -9.13 8.55 0.31
C MET A 130 -7.88 8.34 -0.58
N LEU A 131 -7.96 8.66 -1.88
CA LEU A 131 -6.83 8.55 -2.81
C LEU A 131 -5.68 9.49 -2.45
N LEU A 132 -5.97 10.73 -2.05
CA LEU A 132 -4.94 11.65 -1.58
C LEU A 132 -4.21 11.11 -0.34
N ARG A 133 -4.93 10.51 0.60
CA ARG A 133 -4.32 9.87 1.78
C ARG A 133 -3.52 8.62 1.39
N ALA A 134 -4.06 7.81 0.47
CA ALA A 134 -3.39 6.64 -0.04
C ALA A 134 -2.04 7.00 -0.69
N PHE A 135 -1.98 8.11 -1.41
CA PHE A 135 -0.73 8.63 -1.95
C PHE A 135 0.31 8.92 -0.85
N ASN A 136 -0.10 9.54 0.27
CA ASN A 136 0.80 9.78 1.40
C ASN A 136 1.34 8.48 2.00
N HIS A 137 0.47 7.49 2.23
CA HIS A 137 0.87 6.16 2.72
C HIS A 137 1.86 5.48 1.75
N TYR A 138 1.62 5.58 0.45
CA TYR A 138 2.50 5.02 -0.57
C TYR A 138 3.88 5.67 -0.54
N MET A 139 3.92 7.01 -0.47
CA MET A 139 5.18 7.76 -0.38
C MET A 139 5.95 7.43 0.90
N ALA A 140 5.28 7.36 2.05
CA ALA A 140 5.91 6.98 3.32
C ALA A 140 6.50 5.55 3.27
N ALA A 141 5.77 4.60 2.68
CA ALA A 141 6.25 3.23 2.52
C ALA A 141 7.48 3.16 1.59
N ARG A 142 7.47 3.92 0.49
CA ARG A 142 8.59 4.00 -0.45
C ARG A 142 9.81 4.65 0.17
N GLU A 143 9.64 5.76 0.86
CA GLU A 143 10.72 6.44 1.60
C GLU A 143 11.35 5.48 2.60
N LYS A 144 10.53 4.78 3.39
CA LYS A 144 11.06 3.80 4.35
C LYS A 144 11.85 2.68 3.69
N LEU A 145 11.38 2.18 2.55
CA LEU A 145 12.10 1.17 1.79
C LEU A 145 13.45 1.70 1.25
N HIS A 146 13.49 2.96 0.82
CA HIS A 146 14.72 3.60 0.37
C HIS A 146 15.72 3.83 1.52
N GLU A 147 15.26 4.27 2.69
CA GLU A 147 16.09 4.39 3.90
C GLU A 147 16.77 3.04 4.24
N LEU A 148 15.97 1.97 4.31
CA LEU A 148 16.47 0.62 4.62
C LEU A 148 17.52 0.15 3.61
N ARG A 149 17.31 0.41 2.31
CA ARG A 149 18.30 0.08 1.26
C ARG A 149 19.61 0.84 1.44
N ILE A 150 19.54 2.12 1.82
CA ILE A 150 20.72 2.95 2.06
C ILE A 150 21.49 2.45 3.29
N GLU A 151 20.79 2.14 4.38
CA GLU A 151 21.39 1.58 5.61
C GLU A 151 22.06 0.23 5.36
N GLU A 152 21.41 -0.64 4.59
CA GLU A 152 21.98 -1.92 4.20
C GLU A 152 23.23 -1.74 3.33
N TRP A 153 23.19 -0.82 2.37
CA TRP A 153 24.34 -0.48 1.53
C TRP A 153 25.54 0.02 2.34
N LYS A 154 25.31 0.95 3.28
CA LYS A 154 26.34 1.45 4.19
C LYS A 154 26.94 0.32 5.03
N SER A 155 26.10 -0.57 5.55
CA SER A 155 26.54 -1.72 6.35
C SER A 155 27.40 -2.70 5.54
N ARG A 156 26.99 -3.01 4.30
CA ARG A 156 27.76 -3.87 3.39
C ARG A 156 29.09 -3.23 2.98
N LEU A 157 29.09 -1.94 2.66
CA LEU A 157 30.31 -1.20 2.31
C LEU A 157 31.29 -1.16 3.47
N TYR A 158 30.82 -0.86 4.69
CA TYR A 158 31.63 -0.90 5.90
C TYR A 158 32.30 -2.27 6.07
N LEU A 159 31.54 -3.35 5.91
CA LEU A 159 32.07 -4.72 6.02
C LEU A 159 33.13 -5.03 4.94
N LEU A 160 32.93 -4.57 3.71
CA LEU A 160 33.89 -4.77 2.62
C LEU A 160 35.19 -3.99 2.86
N LEU A 161 35.09 -2.72 3.24
CA LEU A 161 36.25 -1.87 3.55
C LEU A 161 37.03 -2.41 4.76
N LYS A 162 36.32 -2.93 5.78
CA LYS A 162 36.93 -3.61 6.93
C LYS A 162 37.69 -4.88 6.48
N ARG A 163 37.07 -5.73 5.66
CA ARG A 163 37.71 -6.96 5.13
C ARG A 163 38.91 -6.67 4.23
N ALA A 164 38.86 -5.59 3.47
CA ALA A 164 39.95 -5.15 2.60
C ALA A 164 41.07 -4.42 3.35
N GLY A 165 40.96 -4.25 4.68
CA GLY A 165 41.97 -3.58 5.50
C GLY A 165 41.99 -2.06 5.36
N TYR A 166 40.97 -1.46 4.74
CA TYR A 166 40.88 0.01 4.57
C TYR A 166 40.18 0.71 5.75
N LEU A 167 39.51 -0.05 6.64
CA LEU A 167 38.86 0.47 7.85
C LEU A 167 39.37 -0.28 9.08
N TYR A 168 39.74 0.48 10.11
CA TYR A 168 40.22 -0.01 11.39
C TYR A 168 39.21 0.30 12.48
N ASP A 169 38.81 -0.71 13.24
CA ASP A 169 37.99 -0.52 14.43
C ASP A 169 38.86 -0.72 15.67
N LEU A 170 39.21 0.40 16.31
CA LEU A 170 39.99 0.46 17.54
C LEU A 170 39.31 -0.27 18.70
N ARG A 171 37.98 -0.49 18.65
CA ARG A 171 37.23 -1.20 19.70
C ARG A 171 37.36 -2.72 19.63
N GLU A 172 37.81 -3.27 18.50
CA GLU A 172 38.01 -4.71 18.30
C GLU A 172 39.51 -5.10 18.23
N GLY A 173 40.43 -4.20 18.58
CA GLY A 173 41.86 -4.48 18.62
C GLY A 173 42.54 -4.61 17.26
N SER A 174 41.90 -4.10 16.19
CA SER A 174 42.49 -4.07 14.85
C SER A 174 43.45 -2.88 14.70
N LEU A 175 44.74 -3.16 14.46
CA LEU A 175 45.80 -2.15 14.31
C LEU A 175 45.87 -1.64 12.87
N PRO A 176 46.04 -0.32 12.62
CA PRO A 176 46.25 0.25 11.29
C PRO A 176 47.39 -0.44 10.53
N PRO A 177 47.41 -0.41 9.18
CA PRO A 177 48.46 -1.08 8.43
C PRO A 177 49.74 -0.32 8.73
N GLU A 178 50.80 -1.01 9.14
CA GLU A 178 52.08 -0.36 9.38
C GLU A 178 52.45 0.44 8.13
N ALA A 179 52.61 1.76 8.30
CA ALA A 179 53.06 2.64 7.23
C ALA A 179 54.39 2.07 6.74
N GLY A 180 54.38 1.52 5.53
CA GLY A 180 55.50 0.80 4.93
C GLY A 180 56.78 1.57 5.17
N ASN A 181 57.71 0.91 5.86
CA ASN A 181 58.98 1.44 6.31
C ASN A 181 59.71 2.14 5.15
N THR A 182 59.61 3.47 5.05
CA THR A 182 60.51 4.26 4.20
C THR A 182 61.84 4.36 4.91
N GLU A 183 62.59 3.25 4.96
CA GLU A 183 64.01 3.29 5.22
C GLU A 183 64.68 3.96 4.02
N LYS A 184 64.87 5.28 4.15
CA LYS A 184 65.95 5.97 3.44
C LYS A 184 67.26 5.48 4.03
N THR A 185 67.89 4.50 3.39
CA THR A 185 69.32 4.23 3.58
C THR A 185 70.09 5.17 2.66
N HIS A 186 70.90 6.02 3.30
CA HIS A 186 71.95 6.85 2.70
C HIS A 186 73.14 6.01 2.26
#